data_AF-F0VJN0-F1
#
_entry.id   AF-F0VJN0-F1
#
_cell.length_a   1.000
_cell.length_b   1.000
_cell.length_c   1.000
_cell.angle_alpha   90.00
_cell.angle_beta   90.00
_cell.angle_gamma   90.00
#
_symmetry.space_group_name_H-M   'P 1'
#
loop_
_entity.id
_entity.type
_entity.pdbx_description
1 polymer ?
#
loop_
_entity_poly.entity_id
_entity_poly.type
_entity_poly.pdbx_seq_one_letter_code
_entity_poly.pdbx_strand_id
1 'polypeptide(L)'
;MQALNEQCQNLIQYMEDEKRKEKDLLSKISLIEGRVMKCRERMGTMGGIYCAMVSSESIAKQIRILENRLNKGMQKYSEAVAYNKKLKEEINNLRRERVAFDNLYRKMERDLLEKKRSMAEVIDMANAAYKVRDEAHQQVAVLKAQAGKEHKDFEKERSELSRLIEVYQKSKQIRQTKKYDQASQRRTNQSTEADSPSRLQDAWSVGGDSGSADGTAAQIETYKAAFAKIQEATGMPSIDQLLEAFVNAEEQNFSLYNYVNALSADIEAAEANIVQLQRDIDNFQSSSCVTDKRKQEVLQELEAYCTSLEKKTKMFEGKNEGISKKIGELKLGIQRIFDKLECHELYSEELWFNQGLNDSTVVPFLQAIEHRADTIIEFYLHQAEASEAADEGLVADKESVPEGIGSEVEKIEQVKADEEAQTPAPNEQTAEYTATEDGKAAASGAVATPGPEEEEAVPEGGAPEAAAPEAASAPTDKSAIATGMPDGILMKKEDLSKKMETTLKTKLRFVRRQMRTRAHPTDMLKQGSEDEEEEREADIDDAEEQYIGTPVEWPRSAGAQG
;
A
#
# COMPACT_ATOMS: atom_id res chain seq x y z
N MET A 1 -121.90 -52.41 -62.62
CA MET A 1 -121.84 -50.99 -63.05
C MET A 1 -121.47 -50.06 -61.89
N GLN A 2 -122.35 -49.80 -60.90
CA GLN A 2 -122.08 -48.82 -59.83
C GLN A 2 -120.78 -49.06 -59.03
N ALA A 3 -120.58 -50.25 -58.45
CA ALA A 3 -119.38 -50.55 -57.66
C ALA A 3 -118.05 -50.44 -58.45
N LEU A 4 -118.06 -50.71 -59.76
CA LEU A 4 -116.89 -50.54 -60.61
C LEU A 4 -116.59 -49.04 -60.84
N ASN A 5 -117.65 -48.23 -61.00
CA ASN A 5 -117.52 -46.78 -61.13
C ASN A 5 -116.97 -46.14 -59.85
N GLU A 6 -117.39 -46.64 -58.69
CA GLU A 6 -116.87 -46.24 -57.37
C GLU A 6 -115.40 -46.64 -57.18
N GLN A 7 -115.00 -47.85 -57.59
CA GLN A 7 -113.59 -48.27 -57.62
C GLN A 7 -112.76 -47.40 -58.58
N CYS A 8 -113.27 -47.06 -59.76
CA CYS A 8 -112.62 -46.11 -60.67
C CYS A 8 -112.48 -44.72 -60.05
N GLN A 9 -113.50 -44.21 -59.36
CA GLN A 9 -113.44 -42.92 -58.66
C GLN A 9 -112.41 -42.92 -57.53
N ASN A 10 -112.34 -43.98 -56.74
CA ASN A 10 -111.33 -44.14 -55.68
C ASN A 10 -109.91 -44.20 -56.27
N LEU A 11 -109.69 -44.96 -57.36
CA LEU A 11 -108.39 -45.00 -58.04
C LEU A 11 -108.02 -43.64 -58.67
N ILE A 12 -108.99 -42.88 -59.18
CA ILE A 12 -108.76 -41.50 -59.64
C ILE A 12 -108.34 -40.61 -58.47
N GLN A 13 -109.02 -40.66 -57.32
CA GLN A 13 -108.64 -39.91 -56.12
C GLN A 13 -107.23 -40.29 -55.63
N TYR A 14 -106.90 -41.58 -55.55
CA TYR A 14 -105.54 -42.03 -55.20
C TYR A 14 -104.48 -41.53 -56.21
N MET A 15 -104.78 -41.55 -57.51
CA MET A 15 -103.86 -40.97 -58.52
C MET A 15 -103.75 -39.45 -58.40
N GLU A 16 -104.82 -38.73 -58.02
CA GLU A 16 -104.77 -37.29 -57.77
C GLU A 16 -103.95 -36.95 -56.53
N ASP A 17 -104.08 -37.72 -55.45
CA ASP A 17 -103.31 -37.51 -54.22
C ASP A 17 -101.83 -37.92 -54.37
N GLU A 18 -101.52 -38.99 -55.11
CA GLU A 18 -100.12 -39.30 -55.48
C GLU A 18 -99.53 -38.19 -56.36
N LYS A 19 -100.28 -37.65 -57.34
CA LYS A 19 -99.83 -36.49 -58.14
C LYS A 19 -99.68 -35.21 -57.32
N ARG A 20 -100.39 -35.04 -56.20
CA ARG A 20 -100.16 -33.94 -55.23
C ARG A 20 -98.86 -34.17 -54.47
N LYS A 21 -98.64 -35.36 -53.92
CA LYS A 21 -97.37 -35.73 -53.25
C LYS A 21 -96.17 -35.57 -54.18
N GLU A 22 -96.29 -35.99 -55.44
CA GLU A 22 -95.25 -35.84 -56.47
C GLU A 22 -94.89 -34.35 -56.67
N LYS A 23 -95.89 -33.48 -56.83
CA LYS A 23 -95.67 -32.02 -56.95
C LYS A 23 -95.03 -31.42 -55.69
N ASP A 24 -95.46 -31.84 -54.51
CA ASP A 24 -94.89 -31.37 -53.24
C ASP A 24 -93.42 -31.83 -53.07
N LEU A 25 -93.10 -33.05 -53.50
CA LEU A 25 -91.74 -33.58 -53.51
C LEU A 25 -90.86 -32.85 -54.54
N LEU A 26 -91.36 -32.62 -55.75
CA LEU A 26 -90.67 -31.82 -56.78
C LEU A 26 -90.41 -30.38 -56.33
N SER A 27 -91.37 -29.76 -55.62
CA SER A 27 -91.20 -28.43 -55.01
C SER A 27 -90.11 -28.43 -53.94
N LYS A 28 -90.08 -29.46 -53.07
CA LYS A 28 -89.03 -29.64 -52.06
C LYS A 28 -87.65 -29.91 -52.68
N ILE A 29 -87.58 -30.72 -53.73
CA ILE A 29 -86.35 -30.98 -54.50
C ILE A 29 -85.83 -29.67 -55.08
N SER A 30 -86.66 -28.91 -55.81
CA SER A 30 -86.27 -27.62 -56.38
C SER A 30 -85.80 -26.61 -55.32
N LEU A 31 -86.43 -26.59 -54.13
CA LEU A 31 -86.00 -25.75 -53.02
C LEU A 31 -84.67 -26.19 -52.41
N ILE A 32 -84.42 -27.50 -52.31
CA ILE A 32 -83.14 -28.05 -51.84
C ILE A 32 -82.03 -27.79 -52.88
N GLU A 33 -82.28 -28.04 -54.16
CA GLU A 33 -81.37 -27.73 -55.27
C GLU A 33 -81.02 -26.24 -55.29
N GLY A 34 -82.00 -25.35 -55.14
CA GLY A 34 -81.77 -23.91 -55.03
C GLY A 34 -80.92 -23.52 -53.81
N ARG A 35 -81.06 -24.22 -52.68
CA ARG A 35 -80.19 -24.04 -51.50
C ARG A 35 -78.78 -24.57 -51.75
N VAL A 36 -78.64 -25.74 -52.37
CA VAL A 36 -77.34 -26.33 -52.74
C VAL A 36 -76.60 -25.43 -53.73
N MET A 37 -77.27 -24.90 -54.75
CA MET A 37 -76.70 -23.95 -55.70
C MET A 37 -76.24 -22.66 -55.00
N LYS A 38 -77.03 -22.07 -54.11
CA LYS A 38 -76.61 -20.91 -53.30
C LYS A 38 -75.46 -21.21 -52.34
N CYS A 39 -75.31 -22.44 -51.85
CA CYS A 39 -74.13 -22.85 -51.08
C CYS A 39 -72.91 -23.03 -51.99
N ARG A 40 -73.07 -23.67 -53.15
CA ARG A 40 -72.00 -23.90 -54.13
C ARG A 40 -71.49 -22.58 -54.74
N GLU A 41 -72.38 -21.64 -55.02
CA GLU A 41 -72.05 -20.29 -55.47
C GLU A 41 -71.23 -19.54 -54.41
N ARG A 42 -71.68 -19.54 -53.14
CA ARG A 42 -70.92 -18.95 -52.02
C ARG A 42 -69.57 -19.62 -51.80
N MET A 43 -69.48 -20.95 -51.92
CA MET A 43 -68.19 -21.65 -51.88
C MET A 43 -67.31 -21.26 -53.08
N GLY A 44 -67.87 -21.12 -54.28
CA GLY A 44 -67.16 -20.68 -55.48
C GLY A 44 -66.61 -19.26 -55.35
N THR A 45 -67.40 -18.30 -54.83
CA THR A 45 -66.94 -16.93 -54.56
C THR A 45 -65.85 -16.87 -53.48
N MET A 46 -65.81 -17.85 -52.58
CA MET A 46 -64.77 -18.00 -51.53
C MET A 46 -63.61 -18.90 -51.98
N GLY A 47 -63.40 -19.09 -53.29
CA GLY A 47 -62.26 -19.83 -53.86
C GLY A 47 -62.38 -21.36 -53.84
N GLY A 48 -63.55 -21.90 -53.48
CA GLY A 48 -63.80 -23.34 -53.39
C GLY A 48 -63.33 -23.97 -52.06
N ILE A 49 -63.56 -25.27 -51.93
CA ILE A 49 -63.27 -26.04 -50.69
C ILE A 49 -61.80 -25.90 -50.27
N TYR A 50 -60.88 -25.90 -51.25
CA TYR A 50 -59.44 -25.89 -51.01
C TYR A 50 -58.90 -24.51 -50.58
N CYS A 51 -59.62 -23.41 -50.85
CA CYS A 51 -59.14 -22.06 -50.52
C CYS A 51 -59.04 -21.82 -49.01
N ALA A 52 -59.97 -22.36 -48.22
CA ALA A 52 -59.89 -22.29 -46.76
C ALA A 52 -58.66 -23.02 -46.21
N MET A 53 -58.33 -24.20 -46.76
CA MET A 53 -57.16 -24.98 -46.36
C MET A 53 -55.85 -24.28 -46.75
N VAL A 54 -55.75 -23.80 -47.99
CA VAL A 54 -54.58 -23.02 -48.46
C VAL A 54 -54.41 -21.70 -47.71
N SER A 55 -55.51 -21.04 -47.32
CA SER A 55 -55.45 -19.84 -46.48
C SER A 55 -55.00 -20.15 -45.05
N SER A 56 -55.39 -21.29 -44.49
CA SER A 56 -54.89 -21.73 -43.17
C SER A 56 -53.40 -22.07 -43.24
N GLU A 57 -52.96 -22.73 -44.32
CA GLU A 57 -51.57 -23.11 -44.53
C GLU A 57 -50.67 -21.88 -44.78
N SER A 58 -51.15 -20.88 -45.51
CA SER A 58 -50.41 -19.63 -45.74
C SER A 58 -50.29 -18.79 -44.47
N ILE A 59 -51.34 -18.73 -43.64
CA ILE A 59 -51.31 -18.10 -42.31
C ILE A 59 -50.31 -18.84 -41.41
N ALA A 60 -50.33 -20.18 -41.36
CA ALA A 60 -49.39 -20.97 -40.57
C ALA A 60 -47.93 -20.74 -41.00
N LYS A 61 -47.66 -20.69 -42.33
CA LYS A 61 -46.34 -20.31 -42.87
C LYS A 61 -45.93 -18.90 -42.44
N GLN A 62 -46.85 -17.94 -42.45
CA GLN A 62 -46.57 -16.57 -42.04
C GLN A 62 -46.29 -16.46 -40.53
N ILE A 63 -47.04 -17.18 -39.69
CA ILE A 63 -46.78 -17.31 -38.24
C ILE A 63 -45.36 -17.85 -38.02
N ARG A 64 -45.00 -18.98 -38.66
CA ARG A 64 -43.66 -19.58 -38.54
C ARG A 64 -42.53 -18.65 -39.00
N ILE A 65 -42.77 -17.79 -40.00
CA ILE A 65 -41.79 -16.76 -40.42
C ILE A 65 -41.64 -15.66 -39.36
N LEU A 66 -42.76 -15.22 -38.75
CA LEU A 66 -42.75 -14.21 -37.69
C LEU A 66 -42.09 -14.73 -36.40
N GLU A 67 -42.39 -15.98 -36.00
CA GLU A 67 -41.73 -16.67 -34.89
C GLU A 67 -40.22 -16.79 -35.13
N ASN A 68 -39.80 -17.26 -36.30
CA ASN A 68 -38.38 -17.33 -36.67
C ASN A 68 -37.70 -15.94 -36.66
N ARG A 69 -38.42 -14.87 -37.03
CA ARG A 69 -37.92 -13.49 -36.95
C ARG A 69 -37.83 -13.00 -35.51
N LEU A 70 -38.79 -13.34 -34.66
CA LEU A 70 -38.80 -13.04 -33.22
C LEU A 70 -37.65 -13.76 -32.52
N ASN A 71 -37.46 -15.06 -32.76
CA ASN A 71 -36.38 -15.86 -32.19
C ASN A 71 -34.99 -15.32 -32.58
N LYS A 72 -34.79 -14.94 -33.85
CA LYS A 72 -33.57 -14.25 -34.30
C LYS A 72 -33.39 -12.86 -33.66
N GLY A 73 -34.48 -12.17 -33.32
CA GLY A 73 -34.46 -10.93 -32.55
C GLY A 73 -34.04 -11.15 -31.10
N MET A 74 -34.63 -12.15 -30.44
CA MET A 74 -34.32 -12.52 -29.05
C MET A 74 -32.89 -13.04 -28.88
N GLN A 75 -32.38 -13.81 -29.85
CA GLN A 75 -30.98 -14.24 -29.88
C GLN A 75 -30.05 -13.02 -29.92
N LYS A 76 -30.24 -12.11 -30.88
CA LYS A 76 -29.43 -10.88 -31.01
C LYS A 76 -29.51 -9.98 -29.78
N TYR A 77 -30.69 -9.87 -29.17
CA TYR A 77 -30.87 -9.15 -27.91
C TYR A 77 -30.06 -9.79 -26.78
N SER A 78 -30.13 -11.12 -26.64
CA SER A 78 -29.40 -11.87 -25.61
C SER A 78 -27.88 -11.78 -25.80
N GLU A 79 -27.41 -11.86 -27.04
CA GLU A 79 -26.00 -11.65 -27.42
C GLU A 79 -25.54 -10.22 -27.06
N ALA A 80 -26.35 -9.20 -27.38
CA ALA A 80 -26.06 -7.80 -27.04
C ALA A 80 -26.04 -7.54 -25.53
N VAL A 81 -26.96 -8.16 -24.76
CA VAL A 81 -26.97 -8.09 -23.30
C VAL A 81 -25.75 -8.78 -22.70
N ALA A 82 -25.37 -9.95 -23.20
CA ALA A 82 -24.16 -10.65 -22.76
C ALA A 82 -22.89 -9.84 -23.06
N TYR A 83 -22.79 -9.21 -24.22
CA TYR A 83 -21.68 -8.31 -24.57
C TYR A 83 -21.66 -7.06 -23.70
N ASN A 84 -22.82 -6.43 -23.45
CA ASN A 84 -22.92 -5.27 -22.55
C ASN A 84 -22.54 -5.62 -21.10
N LYS A 85 -22.84 -6.85 -20.64
CA LYS A 85 -22.38 -7.36 -19.34
C LYS A 85 -20.86 -7.46 -19.27
N LYS A 86 -20.20 -8.03 -20.31
CA LYS A 86 -18.73 -8.09 -20.39
C LYS A 86 -18.09 -6.70 -20.35
N LEU A 87 -18.60 -5.74 -21.13
CA LEU A 87 -18.11 -4.35 -21.11
C LEU A 87 -18.28 -3.70 -19.72
N LYS A 88 -19.39 -3.96 -19.01
CA LYS A 88 -19.59 -3.47 -17.64
C LYS A 88 -18.60 -4.09 -16.65
N GLU A 89 -18.30 -5.38 -16.79
CA GLU A 89 -17.28 -6.06 -15.98
C GLU A 89 -15.88 -5.48 -16.24
N GLU A 90 -15.52 -5.24 -17.50
CA GLU A 90 -14.28 -4.59 -17.92
C GLU A 90 -14.15 -3.16 -17.36
N ILE A 91 -15.19 -2.32 -17.51
CA ILE A 91 -15.25 -0.98 -16.91
C ILE A 91 -15.09 -1.03 -15.39
N ASN A 92 -15.68 -2.02 -14.71
CA ASN A 92 -15.55 -2.17 -13.27
C ASN A 92 -14.14 -2.64 -12.86
N ASN A 93 -13.46 -3.46 -13.66
CA ASN A 93 -12.07 -3.84 -13.43
C ASN A 93 -11.14 -2.63 -13.59
N LEU A 94 -11.25 -1.89 -14.70
CA LEU A 94 -10.48 -0.66 -14.94
C LEU A 94 -10.70 0.39 -13.83
N ARG A 95 -11.93 0.50 -13.30
CA ARG A 95 -12.21 1.38 -12.14
C ARG A 95 -11.51 0.92 -10.87
N ARG A 96 -11.46 -0.39 -10.58
CA ARG A 96 -10.73 -0.95 -9.42
C ARG A 96 -9.24 -0.74 -9.57
N GLU A 97 -8.69 -0.99 -10.76
CA GLU A 97 -7.29 -0.75 -11.09
C GLU A 97 -6.93 0.72 -10.91
N ARG A 98 -7.74 1.65 -11.44
CA ARG A 98 -7.54 3.10 -11.24
C ARG A 98 -7.50 3.49 -9.76
N VAL A 99 -8.40 2.96 -8.93
CA VAL A 99 -8.37 3.22 -7.47
C VAL A 99 -7.12 2.62 -6.81
N ALA A 100 -6.67 1.43 -7.23
CA ALA A 100 -5.43 0.83 -6.75
C ALA A 100 -4.20 1.68 -7.15
N PHE A 101 -4.16 2.19 -8.38
CA PHE A 101 -3.11 3.11 -8.83
C PHE A 101 -3.14 4.43 -8.07
N ASP A 102 -4.29 5.09 -7.90
CA ASP A 102 -4.41 6.33 -7.11
C ASP A 102 -3.90 6.15 -5.67
N ASN A 103 -4.20 5.00 -5.04
CA ASN A 103 -3.71 4.66 -3.71
C ASN A 103 -2.18 4.42 -3.69
N LEU A 104 -1.63 3.78 -4.72
CA LEU A 104 -0.19 3.60 -4.88
C LEU A 104 0.52 4.95 -5.10
N TYR A 105 0.00 5.83 -5.95
CA TYR A 105 0.54 7.18 -6.17
C TYR A 105 0.57 7.99 -4.88
N ARG A 106 -0.55 8.03 -4.12
CA ARG A 106 -0.61 8.69 -2.80
C ARG A 106 0.35 8.09 -1.78
N LYS A 107 0.70 6.81 -1.90
CA LYS A 107 1.73 6.18 -1.04
C LYS A 107 3.13 6.61 -1.46
N MET A 108 3.46 6.51 -2.75
CA MET A 108 4.74 6.96 -3.29
C MET A 108 5.01 8.45 -3.02
N GLU A 109 3.97 9.30 -3.09
CA GLU A 109 4.06 10.72 -2.76
C GLU A 109 4.35 10.95 -1.26
N ARG A 110 3.68 10.22 -0.37
CA ARG A 110 3.98 10.26 1.09
C ARG A 110 5.39 9.80 1.37
N ASP A 111 5.82 8.67 0.79
CA ASP A 111 7.16 8.12 0.96
C ASP A 111 8.23 9.12 0.45
N LEU A 112 7.97 9.83 -0.67
CA LEU A 112 8.85 10.89 -1.19
C LEU A 112 8.91 12.09 -0.26
N LEU A 113 7.77 12.56 0.27
CA LEU A 113 7.73 13.65 1.25
C LEU A 113 8.44 13.29 2.57
N GLU A 114 8.31 12.06 3.04
CA GLU A 114 9.03 11.54 4.20
C GLU A 114 10.55 11.52 3.94
N LYS A 115 11.00 11.02 2.79
CA LYS A 115 12.42 11.04 2.41
C LYS A 115 12.96 12.46 2.25
N LYS A 116 12.17 13.40 1.73
CA LYS A 116 12.53 14.82 1.65
C LYS A 116 12.68 15.45 3.05
N ARG A 117 11.82 15.09 4.00
CA ARG A 117 11.92 15.53 5.40
C ARG A 117 13.16 14.95 6.08
N SER A 118 13.37 13.63 5.97
CA SER A 118 14.56 12.95 6.52
C SER A 118 15.87 13.50 5.91
N MET A 119 15.88 13.84 4.62
CA MET A 119 17.03 14.51 3.99
C MET A 119 17.29 15.90 4.59
N ALA A 120 16.25 16.69 4.87
CA ALA A 120 16.40 17.98 5.53
C ALA A 120 16.91 17.83 6.98
N GLU A 121 16.36 16.87 7.74
CA GLU A 121 16.80 16.55 9.11
C GLU A 121 18.29 16.17 9.15
N VAL A 122 18.76 15.32 8.22
CA VAL A 122 20.18 14.95 8.11
C VAL A 122 21.07 16.15 7.74
N ILE A 123 20.59 17.06 6.89
CA ILE A 123 21.29 18.31 6.55
C ILE A 123 21.39 19.22 7.78
N ASP A 124 20.32 19.37 8.56
CA ASP A 124 20.33 20.19 9.78
C ASP A 124 21.23 19.59 10.87
N MET A 125 21.22 18.27 11.04
CA MET A 125 22.16 17.55 11.92
C MET A 125 23.61 17.74 11.47
N ALA A 126 23.90 17.64 10.17
CA ALA A 126 25.24 17.86 9.63
C ALA A 126 25.69 19.32 9.85
N ASN A 127 24.81 20.30 9.61
CA ASN A 127 25.07 21.72 9.85
C ASN A 127 25.33 22.01 11.33
N ALA A 128 24.60 21.36 12.25
CA ALA A 128 24.86 21.46 13.69
C ALA A 128 26.23 20.87 14.07
N ALA A 129 26.56 19.68 13.55
CA ALA A 129 27.86 19.05 13.77
C ALA A 129 29.03 19.88 13.22
N TYR A 130 28.87 20.50 12.05
CA TYR A 130 29.87 21.42 11.49
C TYR A 130 30.10 22.64 12.36
N LYS A 131 29.04 23.26 12.93
CA LYS A 131 29.19 24.39 13.87
C LYS A 131 30.00 24.00 15.10
N VAL A 132 29.65 22.90 15.76
CA VAL A 132 30.39 22.41 16.95
C VAL A 132 31.85 22.09 16.62
N ARG A 133 32.10 21.46 15.46
CA ARG A 133 33.47 21.19 14.98
C ARG A 133 34.25 22.49 14.75
N ASP A 134 33.63 23.49 14.13
CA ASP A 134 34.30 24.74 13.77
C ASP A 134 34.56 25.62 15.00
N GLU A 135 33.63 25.63 15.97
CA GLU A 135 33.83 26.21 17.31
C GLU A 135 35.00 25.54 18.04
N ALA A 136 35.07 24.20 18.04
CA ALA A 136 36.18 23.46 18.63
C ALA A 136 37.51 23.75 17.92
N HIS A 137 37.54 23.83 16.59
CA HIS A 137 38.71 24.23 15.83
C HIS A 137 39.16 25.67 16.16
N GLN A 138 38.21 26.59 16.33
CA GLN A 138 38.50 27.97 16.72
C GLN A 138 39.11 28.03 18.14
N GLN A 139 38.55 27.28 19.10
CA GLN A 139 39.12 27.17 20.45
C GLN A 139 40.55 26.59 20.42
N VAL A 140 40.78 25.51 19.66
CA VAL A 140 42.13 24.93 19.48
C VAL A 140 43.10 25.92 18.83
N ALA A 141 42.66 26.72 17.86
CA ALA A 141 43.48 27.76 17.24
C ALA A 141 43.85 28.87 18.23
N VAL A 142 42.90 29.32 19.05
CA VAL A 142 43.14 30.31 20.13
C VAL A 142 44.12 29.77 21.17
N LEU A 143 43.92 28.54 21.65
CA LEU A 143 44.83 27.91 22.62
C LEU A 143 46.25 27.73 22.05
N LYS A 144 46.39 27.34 20.78
CA LYS A 144 47.70 27.27 20.10
C LYS A 144 48.36 28.63 19.96
N ALA A 145 47.60 29.68 19.64
CA ALA A 145 48.13 31.04 19.54
C ALA A 145 48.59 31.57 20.92
N GLN A 146 47.82 31.30 21.98
CA GLN A 146 48.16 31.66 23.35
C GLN A 146 49.41 30.91 23.84
N ALA A 147 49.46 29.58 23.71
CA ALA A 147 50.63 28.79 24.06
C ALA A 147 51.88 29.22 23.27
N GLY A 148 51.72 29.54 21.97
CA GLY A 148 52.80 30.06 21.14
C GLY A 148 53.28 31.47 21.54
N LYS A 149 52.46 32.26 22.22
CA LYS A 149 52.84 33.55 22.81
C LYS A 149 53.57 33.33 24.14
N GLU A 150 52.99 32.54 25.03
CA GLU A 150 53.58 32.18 26.34
C GLU A 150 54.96 31.52 26.17
N HIS A 151 55.14 30.62 25.21
CA HIS A 151 56.45 30.05 24.89
C HIS A 151 57.47 31.12 24.45
N LYS A 152 57.07 32.09 23.61
CA LYS A 152 57.97 33.19 23.19
C LYS A 152 58.33 34.12 24.34
N ASP A 153 57.41 34.34 25.27
CA ASP A 153 57.65 35.19 26.43
C ASP A 153 58.56 34.45 27.44
N PHE A 154 58.34 33.16 27.69
CA PHE A 154 59.23 32.30 28.46
C PHE A 154 60.64 32.19 27.85
N GLU A 155 60.76 32.11 26.51
CA GLU A 155 62.06 32.10 25.82
C GLU A 155 62.84 33.41 26.03
N LYS A 156 62.16 34.57 26.07
CA LYS A 156 62.79 35.86 26.41
C LYS A 156 63.29 35.86 27.85
N GLU A 157 62.43 35.51 28.81
CA GLU A 157 62.79 35.45 30.24
C GLU A 157 63.97 34.51 30.47
N ARG A 158 63.93 33.31 29.88
CA ARG A 158 65.03 32.33 29.92
C ARG A 158 66.31 32.88 29.30
N SER A 159 66.22 33.63 28.19
CA SER A 159 67.38 34.27 27.54
C SER A 159 67.97 35.38 28.42
N GLU A 160 67.13 36.21 29.03
CA GLU A 160 67.55 37.28 29.96
C GLU A 160 68.22 36.72 31.21
N LEU A 161 67.63 35.68 31.83
CA LEU A 161 68.23 34.95 32.95
C LEU A 161 69.56 34.29 32.53
N SER A 162 69.63 33.68 31.35
CA SER A 162 70.87 33.09 30.84
C SER A 162 71.97 34.13 30.66
N ARG A 163 71.62 35.32 30.14
CA ARG A 163 72.54 36.47 30.00
C ARG A 163 72.99 37.01 31.36
N LEU A 164 72.10 37.09 32.34
CA LEU A 164 72.43 37.52 33.71
C LEU A 164 73.38 36.52 34.38
N ILE A 165 73.13 35.21 34.22
CA ILE A 165 74.02 34.14 34.68
C ILE A 165 75.38 34.23 33.98
N GLU A 166 75.43 34.46 32.66
CA GLU A 166 76.69 34.60 31.92
C GLU A 166 77.50 35.81 32.40
N VAL A 167 76.85 36.95 32.64
CA VAL A 167 77.49 38.13 33.25
C VAL A 167 78.01 37.80 34.64
N TYR A 168 77.21 37.15 35.49
CA TYR A 168 77.64 36.74 36.83
C TYR A 168 78.81 35.75 36.80
N GLN A 169 78.79 34.77 35.89
CA GLN A 169 79.90 33.83 35.67
C GLN A 169 81.16 34.55 35.19
N LYS A 170 81.07 35.44 34.19
CA LYS A 170 82.19 36.28 33.74
C LYS A 170 82.75 37.16 34.87
N SER A 171 81.88 37.81 35.65
CA SER A 171 82.30 38.60 36.83
C SER A 171 82.95 37.72 37.90
N LYS A 172 82.45 36.51 38.15
CA LYS A 172 83.04 35.54 39.07
C LYS A 172 84.40 35.05 38.57
N GLN A 173 84.53 34.76 37.27
CA GLN A 173 85.78 34.37 36.62
C GLN A 173 86.82 35.49 36.74
N ILE A 174 86.45 36.74 36.42
CA ILE A 174 87.32 37.92 36.58
C ILE A 174 87.68 38.15 38.05
N ARG A 175 86.77 37.89 39.01
CA ARG A 175 87.05 37.97 40.45
C ARG A 175 87.96 36.83 40.92
N GLN A 176 87.92 35.66 40.28
CA GLN A 176 88.83 34.55 40.53
C GLN A 176 90.21 34.82 39.92
N THR A 177 90.32 35.24 38.66
CA THR A 177 91.62 35.60 38.06
C THR A 177 92.26 36.74 38.84
N LYS A 178 91.54 37.82 39.16
CA LYS A 178 92.05 38.88 40.03
C LYS A 178 92.46 38.41 41.43
N LYS A 179 91.84 37.36 41.99
CA LYS A 179 92.29 36.73 43.24
C LYS A 179 93.56 35.89 43.06
N TYR A 180 93.71 35.17 41.94
CA TYR A 180 94.94 34.47 41.59
C TYR A 180 96.08 35.46 41.33
N ASP A 181 95.83 36.53 40.59
CA ASP A 181 96.76 37.64 40.35
C ASP A 181 97.14 38.36 41.64
N GLN A 182 96.17 38.65 42.51
CA GLN A 182 96.45 39.25 43.82
C GLN A 182 97.14 38.26 44.78
N ALA A 183 97.03 36.95 44.58
CA ALA A 183 97.74 35.91 45.33
C ALA A 183 99.15 35.60 44.77
N SER A 184 99.44 35.90 43.51
CA SER A 184 100.80 35.92 42.96
C SER A 184 101.50 37.25 43.30
N GLN A 185 100.79 38.37 43.26
CA GLN A 185 101.28 39.70 43.66
C GLN A 185 101.46 39.85 45.18
N ARG A 186 100.83 38.98 45.99
CA ARG A 186 101.11 38.82 47.43
C ARG A 186 102.33 37.92 47.75
N ARG A 187 103.05 37.38 46.75
CA ARG A 187 104.32 36.67 46.97
C ARG A 187 105.57 37.56 46.85
N THR A 188 105.40 38.86 46.59
CA THR A 188 106.51 39.80 46.34
C THR A 188 106.52 41.03 47.25
N ASN A 189 105.79 41.04 48.37
CA ASN A 189 106.02 42.01 49.44
C ASN A 189 105.81 41.40 50.83
N GLN A 190 106.70 41.76 51.75
CA GLN A 190 106.96 41.09 53.01
C GLN A 190 106.53 41.94 54.22
N SER A 191 106.18 41.26 55.31
CA SER A 191 106.24 41.72 56.73
C SER A 191 105.28 42.80 57.28
N THR A 192 105.11 42.67 58.62
CA THR A 192 104.42 43.47 59.66
C THR A 192 102.90 43.25 59.81
N GLU A 193 102.41 42.47 60.78
CA GLU A 193 102.44 42.51 62.28
C GLU A 193 101.18 43.16 62.89
N ALA A 194 100.55 42.45 63.84
CA ALA A 194 99.64 42.87 64.92
C ALA A 194 98.41 43.78 64.58
N ASP A 195 97.23 43.71 65.20
CA ASP A 195 96.90 43.33 66.57
C ASP A 195 95.36 43.14 66.75
N SER A 196 95.00 42.30 67.73
CA SER A 196 93.79 42.29 68.57
C SER A 196 92.34 42.15 68.03
N PRO A 197 91.39 41.67 68.88
CA PRO A 197 90.08 41.18 68.45
C PRO A 197 88.89 41.96 69.06
N SER A 198 87.67 41.46 68.80
CA SER A 198 86.40 41.78 69.49
C SER A 198 85.76 43.15 69.21
N ARG A 199 84.66 43.13 68.45
CA ARG A 199 83.48 44.03 68.60
C ARG A 199 82.38 43.68 67.59
N LEU A 200 81.28 43.10 68.08
CA LEU A 200 79.87 43.32 67.69
C LEU A 200 78.98 42.18 68.24
N GLN A 201 78.94 42.12 69.57
CA GLN A 201 77.74 41.73 70.29
C GLN A 201 77.02 43.04 70.69
N ASP A 202 75.71 42.95 71.00
CA ASP A 202 74.81 44.01 71.45
C ASP A 202 74.35 45.06 70.42
N ALA A 203 73.20 44.77 69.81
CA ALA A 203 72.26 45.79 69.30
C ALA A 203 70.82 45.26 69.13
N TRP A 204 70.21 44.62 70.14
CA TRP A 204 68.74 44.42 70.24
C TRP A 204 68.31 44.12 71.70
N SER A 205 68.38 45.14 72.55
CA SER A 205 67.70 45.16 73.86
C SER A 205 67.48 46.58 74.37
N VAL A 206 66.48 47.28 73.82
CA VAL A 206 65.80 48.46 74.42
C VAL A 206 64.38 48.51 73.84
N GLY A 207 63.37 48.70 74.70
CA GLY A 207 61.99 48.99 74.26
C GLY A 207 60.95 48.07 74.89
N GLY A 208 60.72 48.19 76.19
CA GLY A 208 59.66 47.45 76.87
C GLY A 208 58.30 48.14 76.77
N ASP A 209 57.22 47.35 76.86
CA ASP A 209 55.96 47.79 77.45
C ASP A 209 55.36 46.64 78.27
N SER A 210 55.49 46.72 79.60
CA SER A 210 54.96 45.73 80.53
C SER A 210 53.51 46.06 80.88
N GLY A 211 52.59 45.78 79.95
CA GLY A 211 51.16 46.09 80.11
C GLY A 211 50.17 44.94 79.87
N SER A 212 50.60 43.81 79.30
CA SER A 212 49.67 42.74 78.83
C SER A 212 50.15 41.31 79.12
N ALA A 213 50.99 41.14 80.15
CA ALA A 213 51.56 39.85 80.51
C ALA A 213 50.59 38.92 81.27
N ASP A 214 49.73 39.45 82.15
CA ASP A 214 48.87 38.60 83.00
C ASP A 214 47.80 37.82 82.22
N GLY A 215 47.13 38.47 81.27
CA GLY A 215 46.11 37.80 80.43
C GLY A 215 46.73 36.73 79.52
N THR A 216 47.92 36.98 78.99
CA THR A 216 48.64 36.01 78.15
C THR A 216 49.26 34.89 78.99
N ALA A 217 49.80 35.18 80.18
CA ALA A 217 50.32 34.18 81.11
C ALA A 217 49.23 33.21 81.61
N ALA A 218 48.06 33.71 82.01
CA ALA A 218 46.93 32.88 82.43
C ALA A 218 46.39 32.00 81.29
N GLN A 219 46.31 32.54 80.07
CA GLN A 219 45.94 31.76 78.88
C GLN A 219 47.00 30.68 78.57
N ILE A 220 48.29 30.99 78.71
CA ILE A 220 49.39 30.05 78.53
C ILE A 220 49.38 28.96 79.62
N GLU A 221 49.08 29.27 80.88
CA GLU A 221 48.87 28.25 81.92
C GLU A 221 47.67 27.36 81.61
N THR A 222 46.55 27.93 81.15
CA THR A 222 45.35 27.16 80.80
C THR A 222 45.63 26.21 79.63
N TYR A 223 46.34 26.65 78.59
CA TYR A 223 46.79 25.78 77.51
C TYR A 223 47.81 24.73 77.99
N LYS A 224 48.79 25.10 78.82
CA LYS A 224 49.74 24.13 79.40
C LYS A 224 49.05 23.05 80.24
N ALA A 225 48.04 23.41 81.03
CA ALA A 225 47.25 22.46 81.81
C ALA A 225 46.40 21.54 80.91
N ALA A 226 45.83 22.07 79.83
CA ALA A 226 45.14 21.26 78.82
C ALA A 226 46.10 20.30 78.09
N PHE A 227 47.28 20.78 77.67
CA PHE A 227 48.32 19.95 77.04
C PHE A 227 48.85 18.87 77.98
N ALA A 228 49.10 19.18 79.26
CA ALA A 228 49.52 18.18 80.24
C ALA A 228 48.47 17.07 80.41
N LYS A 229 47.19 17.42 80.45
CA LYS A 229 46.08 16.46 80.52
C LYS A 229 45.93 15.60 79.26
N ILE A 230 46.18 16.16 78.09
CA ILE A 230 46.20 15.41 76.82
C ILE A 230 47.45 14.52 76.73
N GLN A 231 48.60 14.98 77.24
CA GLN A 231 49.84 14.21 77.28
C GLN A 231 49.71 13.00 78.23
N GLU A 232 49.09 13.17 79.39
CA GLU A 232 48.75 12.09 80.32
C GLU A 232 47.79 11.07 79.70
N ALA A 233 46.80 11.53 78.92
CA ALA A 233 45.82 10.65 78.26
C ALA A 233 46.36 9.93 77.01
N THR A 234 47.34 10.50 76.29
CA THR A 234 47.89 9.94 75.04
C THR A 234 49.23 9.21 75.22
N GLY A 235 49.95 9.46 76.32
CA GLY A 235 51.21 8.78 76.64
C GLY A 235 52.40 9.14 75.74
N MET A 236 52.28 10.16 74.89
CA MET A 236 53.34 10.55 73.95
C MET A 236 54.37 11.53 74.58
N PRO A 237 55.68 11.36 74.33
CA PRO A 237 56.72 12.07 75.08
C PRO A 237 57.03 13.50 74.57
N SER A 238 56.57 13.88 73.37
CA SER A 238 56.84 15.20 72.76
C SER A 238 55.57 15.89 72.28
N ILE A 239 55.49 17.21 72.49
CA ILE A 239 54.38 18.07 72.04
C ILE A 239 54.29 18.09 70.51
N ASP A 240 55.43 18.12 69.82
CA ASP A 240 55.46 18.18 68.35
C ASP A 240 54.92 16.88 67.72
N GLN A 241 55.21 15.73 68.34
CA GLN A 241 54.68 14.43 67.92
C GLN A 241 53.17 14.31 68.18
N LEU A 242 52.68 14.89 69.27
CA LEU A 242 51.24 14.97 69.55
C LEU A 242 50.52 15.83 68.51
N LEU A 243 51.10 16.99 68.14
CA LEU A 243 50.53 17.86 67.09
C LEU A 243 50.56 17.17 65.72
N GLU A 244 51.66 16.54 65.33
CA GLU A 244 51.76 15.80 64.07
C GLU A 244 50.78 14.62 64.01
N ALA A 245 50.61 13.88 65.11
CA ALA A 245 49.59 12.84 65.21
C ALA A 245 48.16 13.41 65.14
N PHE A 246 47.91 14.59 65.71
CA PHE A 246 46.59 15.22 65.67
C PHE A 246 46.24 15.77 64.29
N VAL A 247 47.21 16.40 63.59
CA VAL A 247 47.04 16.86 62.20
C VAL A 247 46.81 15.67 61.27
N ASN A 248 47.59 14.59 61.40
CA ASN A 248 47.37 13.36 60.63
C ASN A 248 46.00 12.73 60.92
N ALA A 249 45.53 12.74 62.17
CA ALA A 249 44.21 12.27 62.53
C ALA A 249 43.10 13.19 62.00
N GLU A 250 43.30 14.51 62.01
CA GLU A 250 42.37 15.50 61.47
C GLU A 250 42.25 15.38 59.94
N GLU A 251 43.37 15.21 59.22
CA GLU A 251 43.39 14.99 57.77
C GLU A 251 42.74 13.65 57.37
N GLN A 252 42.97 12.58 58.14
CA GLN A 252 42.23 11.32 57.98
C GLN A 252 40.73 11.48 58.25
N ASN A 253 40.35 12.26 59.27
CA ASN A 253 38.94 12.51 59.59
C ASN A 253 38.27 13.40 58.51
N PHE A 254 39.00 14.37 57.95
CA PHE A 254 38.52 15.24 56.87
C PHE A 254 38.34 14.48 55.55
N SER A 255 39.28 13.57 55.22
CA SER A 255 39.15 12.68 54.06
C SER A 255 38.01 11.66 54.25
N LEU A 256 37.83 11.10 55.45
CA LEU A 256 36.66 10.27 55.79
C LEU A 256 35.35 11.05 55.69
N TYR A 257 35.30 12.30 56.16
CA TYR A 257 34.10 13.14 56.05
C TYR A 257 33.74 13.44 54.59
N ASN A 258 34.74 13.77 53.76
CA ASN A 258 34.55 13.95 52.33
C ASN A 258 34.09 12.65 51.63
N TYR A 259 34.63 11.50 52.04
CA TYR A 259 34.22 10.20 51.53
C TYR A 259 32.78 9.84 51.93
N VAL A 260 32.38 10.13 53.18
CA VAL A 260 30.99 9.95 53.64
C VAL A 260 30.04 10.86 52.87
N ASN A 261 30.38 12.13 52.64
CA ASN A 261 29.55 13.03 51.83
C ASN A 261 29.44 12.58 50.37
N ALA A 262 30.53 12.08 49.78
CA ALA A 262 30.51 11.50 48.44
C ALA A 262 29.61 10.26 48.39
N LEU A 263 29.71 9.35 49.37
CA LEU A 263 28.82 8.20 49.50
C LEU A 263 27.36 8.62 49.68
N SER A 264 27.07 9.67 50.45
CA SER A 264 25.71 10.19 50.62
C SER A 264 25.14 10.72 49.31
N ALA A 265 25.94 11.46 48.53
CA ALA A 265 25.53 11.92 47.19
C ALA A 265 25.32 10.75 46.21
N ASP A 266 26.18 9.72 46.25
CA ASP A 266 26.02 8.50 45.45
C ASP A 266 24.78 7.70 45.85
N ILE A 267 24.44 7.66 47.15
CA ILE A 267 23.20 7.05 47.67
C ILE A 267 21.98 7.83 47.17
N GLU A 268 21.95 9.16 47.30
CA GLU A 268 20.86 10.00 46.80
C GLU A 268 20.67 9.83 45.28
N ALA A 269 21.77 9.75 44.51
CA ALA A 269 21.72 9.48 43.08
C ALA A 269 21.21 8.06 42.76
N ALA A 270 21.62 7.05 43.53
CA ALA A 270 21.13 5.67 43.38
C ALA A 270 19.64 5.56 43.72
N GLU A 271 19.17 6.19 44.80
CA GLU A 271 17.75 6.24 45.18
C GLU A 271 16.90 6.96 44.12
N ALA A 272 17.38 8.10 43.60
CA ALA A 272 16.72 8.81 42.50
C ALA A 272 16.59 7.92 41.24
N ASN A 273 17.65 7.17 40.90
CA ASN A 273 17.64 6.21 39.79
C ASN A 273 16.67 5.04 40.05
N ILE A 274 16.61 4.49 41.27
CA ILE A 274 15.64 3.44 41.63
C ILE A 274 14.21 3.93 41.45
N VAL A 275 13.89 5.13 41.94
CA VAL A 275 12.55 5.72 41.80
C VAL A 275 12.23 6.01 40.33
N GLN A 276 13.20 6.45 39.53
CA GLN A 276 12.99 6.66 38.10
C GLN A 276 12.72 5.33 37.36
N LEU A 277 13.52 4.30 37.61
CA LEU A 277 13.32 2.96 37.05
C LEU A 277 11.96 2.35 37.45
N GLN A 278 11.50 2.59 38.69
CA GLN A 278 10.16 2.18 39.13
C GLN A 278 9.04 2.86 38.33
N ARG A 279 9.13 4.18 38.10
CA ARG A 279 8.17 4.89 37.23
C ARG A 279 8.20 4.37 35.80
N ASP A 280 9.38 4.08 35.26
CA ASP A 280 9.53 3.57 33.91
C ASP A 280 8.91 2.16 33.79
N ILE A 281 9.10 1.30 34.80
CA ILE A 281 8.42 0.00 34.91
C ILE A 281 6.89 0.17 34.94
N ASP A 282 6.34 1.08 35.75
CA ASP A 282 4.89 1.32 35.81
C ASP A 282 4.33 1.85 34.47
N ASN A 283 5.09 2.71 33.78
CA ASN A 283 4.77 3.20 32.43
C ASN A 283 4.79 2.05 31.39
N PHE A 284 5.76 1.13 31.47
CA PHE A 284 5.79 -0.05 30.60
C PHE A 284 4.68 -1.05 30.93
N GLN A 285 4.34 -1.29 32.19
CA GLN A 285 3.24 -2.18 32.58
C GLN A 285 1.88 -1.64 32.14
N SER A 286 1.63 -0.34 32.33
CA SER A 286 0.37 0.30 31.91
C SER A 286 0.23 0.32 30.38
N SER A 287 1.28 0.65 29.64
CA SER A 287 1.27 0.61 28.17
C SER A 287 1.19 -0.81 27.60
N SER A 288 1.86 -1.81 28.20
CA SER A 288 1.69 -3.22 27.82
C SER A 288 0.25 -3.68 28.07
N CYS A 289 -0.32 -3.42 29.25
CA CYS A 289 -1.70 -3.83 29.56
C CYS A 289 -2.73 -3.28 28.57
N VAL A 290 -2.58 -2.05 28.10
CA VAL A 290 -3.48 -1.46 27.08
C VAL A 290 -3.27 -2.09 25.70
N THR A 291 -2.01 -2.30 25.29
CA THR A 291 -1.74 -2.92 23.97
C THR A 291 -2.10 -4.41 23.95
N ASP A 292 -1.91 -5.14 25.04
CA ASP A 292 -2.23 -6.57 25.15
C ASP A 292 -3.74 -6.81 25.21
N LYS A 293 -4.52 -5.97 25.91
CA LYS A 293 -5.99 -6.00 25.84
C LYS A 293 -6.48 -5.79 24.40
N ARG A 294 -5.97 -4.78 23.71
CA ARG A 294 -6.37 -4.49 22.33
C ARG A 294 -5.96 -5.60 21.35
N LYS A 295 -4.78 -6.21 21.52
CA LYS A 295 -4.39 -7.42 20.76
C LYS A 295 -5.36 -8.57 21.03
N GLN A 296 -5.77 -8.78 22.28
CA GLN A 296 -6.64 -9.89 22.65
C GLN A 296 -8.08 -9.70 22.15
N GLU A 297 -8.60 -8.46 22.15
CA GLU A 297 -9.87 -8.11 21.50
C GLU A 297 -9.84 -8.42 19.99
N VAL A 298 -8.78 -7.98 19.28
CA VAL A 298 -8.60 -8.26 17.83
C VAL A 298 -8.45 -9.75 17.55
N LEU A 299 -7.74 -10.50 18.41
CA LEU A 299 -7.63 -11.96 18.29
C LEU A 299 -8.98 -12.66 18.47
N GLN A 300 -9.80 -12.24 19.43
CA GLN A 300 -11.15 -12.78 19.63
C GLN A 300 -12.09 -12.46 18.45
N GLU A 301 -12.00 -11.26 17.88
CA GLU A 301 -12.76 -10.89 16.69
C GLU A 301 -12.34 -11.72 15.47
N LEU A 302 -11.04 -11.90 15.25
CA LEU A 302 -10.51 -12.75 14.18
C LEU A 302 -10.88 -14.23 14.37
N GLU A 303 -10.86 -14.76 15.60
CA GLU A 303 -11.27 -16.13 15.91
C GLU A 303 -12.79 -16.33 15.68
N ALA A 304 -13.62 -15.36 16.10
CA ALA A 304 -15.05 -15.35 15.81
C ALA A 304 -15.33 -15.29 14.29
N TYR A 305 -14.56 -14.48 13.55
CA TYR A 305 -14.67 -14.40 12.10
C TYR A 305 -14.26 -15.70 11.40
N CYS A 306 -13.11 -16.28 11.76
CA CYS A 306 -12.63 -17.57 11.25
C CYS A 306 -13.63 -18.69 11.51
N THR A 307 -14.13 -18.84 12.75
CA THR A 307 -15.15 -19.86 13.06
C THR A 307 -16.47 -19.62 12.33
N SER A 308 -16.83 -18.38 11.99
CA SER A 308 -17.98 -18.07 11.13
C SER A 308 -17.74 -18.48 9.67
N LEU A 309 -16.52 -18.30 9.16
CA LEU A 309 -16.14 -18.73 7.81
C LEU A 309 -16.08 -20.25 7.72
N GLU A 310 -15.47 -20.95 8.68
CA GLU A 310 -15.46 -22.41 8.73
C GLU A 310 -16.87 -23.01 8.71
N LYS A 311 -17.82 -22.42 9.44
CA LYS A 311 -19.24 -22.83 9.40
C LYS A 311 -19.83 -22.66 8.00
N LYS A 312 -19.55 -21.54 7.32
CA LYS A 312 -19.99 -21.31 5.94
C LYS A 312 -19.35 -22.32 4.97
N THR A 313 -18.04 -22.56 5.08
CA THR A 313 -17.31 -23.54 4.26
C THR A 313 -17.90 -24.94 4.43
N LYS A 314 -18.07 -25.42 5.68
CA LYS A 314 -18.70 -26.73 5.96
C LYS A 314 -20.12 -26.84 5.40
N MET A 315 -20.91 -25.76 5.42
CA MET A 315 -22.24 -25.71 4.79
C MET A 315 -22.19 -25.80 3.26
N PHE A 316 -21.19 -25.19 2.61
CA PHE A 316 -21.00 -25.31 1.16
C PHE A 316 -20.43 -26.68 0.76
N GLU A 317 -19.50 -27.23 1.54
CA GLU A 317 -18.97 -28.59 1.36
C GLU A 317 -20.08 -29.64 1.44
N GLY A 318 -20.94 -29.58 2.47
CA GLY A 318 -22.08 -30.50 2.61
C GLY A 318 -23.11 -30.36 1.48
N LYS A 319 -23.36 -29.14 0.99
CA LYS A 319 -24.18 -28.91 -0.22
C LYS A 319 -23.54 -29.52 -1.46
N ASN A 320 -22.23 -29.34 -1.64
CA ASN A 320 -21.49 -29.88 -2.77
C ASN A 320 -21.47 -31.42 -2.74
N GLU A 321 -21.23 -32.03 -1.58
CA GLU A 321 -21.30 -33.49 -1.39
C GLU A 321 -22.71 -34.03 -1.72
N GLY A 322 -23.77 -33.33 -1.30
CA GLY A 322 -25.14 -33.65 -1.67
C GLY A 322 -25.40 -33.58 -3.18
N ILE A 323 -24.87 -32.57 -3.87
CA ILE A 323 -24.96 -32.44 -5.33
C ILE A 323 -24.14 -33.55 -6.02
N SER A 324 -22.92 -33.84 -5.56
CA SER A 324 -22.09 -34.93 -6.09
C SER A 324 -22.76 -36.30 -5.95
N LYS A 325 -23.49 -36.56 -4.85
CA LYS A 325 -24.30 -37.78 -4.69
C LYS A 325 -25.43 -37.86 -5.72
N LYS A 326 -26.22 -36.79 -5.88
CA LYS A 326 -27.27 -36.71 -6.90
C LYS A 326 -26.72 -36.89 -8.34
N ILE A 327 -25.56 -36.31 -8.63
CA ILE A 327 -24.86 -36.50 -9.92
C ILE A 327 -24.41 -37.96 -10.07
N GLY A 328 -23.87 -38.60 -9.03
CA GLY A 328 -23.50 -40.02 -9.05
C GLY A 328 -24.69 -40.95 -9.32
N GLU A 329 -25.83 -40.69 -8.68
CA GLU A 329 -27.09 -41.40 -8.92
C GLU A 329 -27.58 -41.22 -10.37
N LEU A 330 -27.54 -39.98 -10.89
CA LEU A 330 -27.89 -39.67 -12.27
C LEU A 330 -26.96 -40.39 -13.27
N LYS A 331 -25.64 -40.36 -13.03
CA LYS A 331 -24.64 -41.07 -13.85
C LYS A 331 -24.93 -42.57 -13.94
N LEU A 332 -25.24 -43.21 -12.80
CA LEU A 332 -25.65 -44.62 -12.76
C LEU A 332 -26.99 -44.86 -13.46
N GLY A 333 -27.94 -43.92 -13.37
CA GLY A 333 -29.20 -43.96 -14.11
C GLY A 333 -29.00 -43.92 -15.63
N ILE A 334 -28.17 -43.00 -16.11
CA ILE A 334 -27.82 -42.85 -17.53
C ILE A 334 -27.13 -44.11 -18.03
N GLN A 335 -26.14 -44.63 -17.29
CA GLN A 335 -25.45 -45.87 -17.65
C GLN A 335 -26.42 -47.05 -17.79
N ARG A 336 -27.35 -47.23 -16.84
CA ARG A 336 -28.39 -48.28 -16.92
C ARG A 336 -29.32 -48.13 -18.11
N ILE A 337 -29.61 -46.91 -18.57
CA ILE A 337 -30.45 -46.65 -19.74
C ILE A 337 -29.65 -46.94 -21.02
N PHE A 338 -28.39 -46.51 -21.08
CA PHE A 338 -27.46 -46.82 -22.18
C PHE A 338 -27.28 -48.32 -22.38
N ASP A 339 -27.09 -49.07 -21.27
CA ASP A 339 -26.99 -50.53 -21.28
C ASP A 339 -28.28 -51.20 -21.79
N LYS A 340 -29.46 -50.71 -21.34
CA LYS A 340 -30.77 -51.25 -21.73
C LYS A 340 -31.17 -51.01 -23.18
N LEU A 341 -30.67 -49.94 -23.80
CA LEU A 341 -30.93 -49.60 -25.21
C LEU A 341 -29.90 -50.23 -26.18
N GLU A 342 -28.95 -51.00 -25.62
CA GLU A 342 -27.86 -51.66 -26.34
C GLU A 342 -27.03 -50.69 -27.20
N CYS A 343 -26.89 -49.44 -26.74
CA CYS A 343 -26.15 -48.37 -27.44
C CYS A 343 -24.67 -48.70 -27.68
N HIS A 344 -24.12 -49.67 -26.93
CA HIS A 344 -22.74 -50.16 -27.03
C HIS A 344 -22.35 -50.59 -28.46
N GLU A 345 -23.28 -51.15 -29.24
CA GLU A 345 -22.95 -51.70 -30.56
C GLU A 345 -22.72 -50.60 -31.62
N LEU A 346 -23.41 -49.46 -31.49
CA LEU A 346 -23.36 -48.34 -32.44
C LEU A 346 -22.21 -47.35 -32.20
N TYR A 347 -21.79 -47.18 -30.94
CA TYR A 347 -20.82 -46.15 -30.52
C TYR A 347 -19.48 -46.72 -30.03
N SER A 348 -19.22 -48.00 -30.30
CA SER A 348 -18.02 -48.73 -29.86
C SER A 348 -16.69 -48.15 -30.38
N GLU A 349 -16.69 -47.47 -31.53
CA GLU A 349 -15.51 -46.79 -32.09
C GLU A 349 -15.30 -45.35 -31.57
N GLU A 350 -16.23 -44.78 -30.81
CA GLU A 350 -16.13 -43.37 -30.40
C GLU A 350 -15.22 -43.15 -29.17
N LEU A 351 -14.39 -42.11 -29.23
CA LEU A 351 -13.33 -41.86 -28.24
C LEU A 351 -13.86 -41.55 -26.82
N TRP A 352 -15.08 -41.02 -26.69
CA TRP A 352 -15.68 -40.70 -25.39
C TRP A 352 -16.23 -41.95 -24.68
N PHE A 353 -16.58 -43.00 -25.41
CA PHE A 353 -17.00 -44.29 -24.84
C PHE A 353 -15.85 -44.93 -24.04
N ASN A 354 -14.64 -44.89 -24.60
CA ASN A 354 -13.41 -45.41 -23.96
C ASN A 354 -12.98 -44.64 -22.69
N GLN A 355 -13.49 -43.43 -22.47
CA GLN A 355 -13.18 -42.64 -21.26
C GLN A 355 -14.15 -42.92 -20.09
N GLY A 356 -15.22 -43.69 -20.32
CA GLY A 356 -16.27 -43.93 -19.34
C GLY A 356 -17.12 -42.68 -19.04
N LEU A 357 -18.05 -42.84 -18.10
CA LEU A 357 -19.09 -41.84 -17.82
C LEU A 357 -18.64 -40.83 -16.73
N ASN A 358 -17.90 -39.83 -17.17
CA ASN A 358 -17.38 -38.69 -16.40
C ASN A 358 -18.24 -37.43 -16.62
N ASP A 359 -18.08 -36.39 -15.79
CA ASP A 359 -18.91 -35.16 -15.89
C ASP A 359 -18.84 -34.46 -17.25
N SER A 360 -17.72 -34.59 -17.97
CA SER A 360 -17.55 -34.10 -19.33
C SER A 360 -18.19 -34.98 -20.41
N THR A 361 -18.43 -36.26 -20.14
CA THR A 361 -18.97 -37.23 -21.12
C THR A 361 -20.45 -37.53 -20.90
N VAL A 362 -21.06 -37.12 -19.78
CA VAL A 362 -22.51 -37.25 -19.51
C VAL A 362 -23.38 -36.75 -20.69
N VAL A 363 -23.01 -35.63 -21.32
CA VAL A 363 -23.77 -35.06 -22.44
C VAL A 363 -23.69 -35.93 -23.71
N PRO A 364 -22.50 -36.35 -24.20
CA PRO A 364 -22.40 -37.39 -25.24
C PRO A 364 -23.20 -38.66 -24.96
N PHE A 365 -23.13 -39.20 -23.73
CA PHE A 365 -23.91 -40.40 -23.36
C PHE A 365 -25.43 -40.18 -23.47
N LEU A 366 -25.93 -39.00 -23.08
CA LEU A 366 -27.35 -38.65 -23.23
C LEU A 366 -27.76 -38.48 -24.70
N GLN A 367 -26.92 -37.86 -25.53
CA GLN A 367 -27.17 -37.70 -26.97
C GLN A 367 -27.21 -39.04 -27.71
N ALA A 368 -26.34 -39.99 -27.33
CA ALA A 368 -26.35 -41.35 -27.86
C ALA A 368 -27.61 -42.14 -27.43
N ILE A 369 -28.11 -41.92 -26.21
CA ILE A 369 -29.40 -42.47 -25.74
C ILE A 369 -30.56 -41.89 -26.55
N GLU A 370 -30.60 -40.57 -26.72
CA GLU A 370 -31.64 -39.84 -27.47
C GLU A 370 -31.73 -40.34 -28.91
N HIS A 371 -30.61 -40.33 -29.65
CA HIS A 371 -30.55 -40.81 -31.03
C HIS A 371 -30.97 -42.29 -31.18
N ARG A 372 -30.57 -43.16 -30.24
CA ARG A 372 -30.99 -44.58 -30.24
C ARG A 372 -32.48 -44.73 -29.93
N ALA A 373 -33.02 -43.97 -28.98
CA ALA A 373 -34.45 -43.98 -28.67
C ALA A 373 -35.27 -43.52 -29.87
N ASP A 374 -34.88 -42.43 -30.53
CA ASP A 374 -35.51 -41.91 -31.75
C ASP A 374 -35.49 -42.96 -32.88
N THR A 375 -34.34 -43.61 -33.11
CA THR A 375 -34.22 -44.69 -34.13
C THR A 375 -35.19 -45.86 -33.85
N ILE A 376 -35.35 -46.23 -32.57
CA ILE A 376 -36.27 -47.31 -32.16
C ILE A 376 -37.73 -46.86 -32.35
N ILE A 377 -38.05 -45.61 -32.01
CA ILE A 377 -39.39 -45.03 -32.21
C ILE A 377 -39.73 -44.97 -33.71
N GLU A 378 -38.81 -44.50 -34.55
CA GLU A 378 -38.97 -44.45 -36.02
C GLU A 378 -39.19 -45.85 -36.62
N PHE A 379 -38.46 -46.86 -36.15
CA PHE A 379 -38.68 -48.26 -36.53
C PHE A 379 -40.09 -48.76 -36.15
N TYR A 380 -40.55 -48.49 -34.93
CA TYR A 380 -41.91 -48.88 -34.50
C TYR A 380 -43.01 -48.10 -35.21
N LEU A 381 -42.80 -46.83 -35.55
CA LEU A 381 -43.74 -46.03 -36.35
C LEU A 381 -43.86 -46.60 -37.76
N HIS A 382 -42.75 -46.90 -38.43
CA HIS A 382 -42.78 -47.56 -39.74
C HIS A 382 -43.36 -48.98 -39.67
N GLN A 383 -43.18 -49.72 -38.56
CA GLN A 383 -43.82 -51.01 -38.37
C GLN A 383 -45.35 -50.89 -38.16
N ALA A 384 -45.81 -49.82 -37.50
CA ALA A 384 -47.23 -49.50 -37.35
C ALA A 384 -47.85 -49.07 -38.68
N GLU A 385 -47.21 -48.17 -39.43
CA GLU A 385 -47.63 -47.75 -40.78
C GLU A 385 -47.69 -48.97 -41.74
N ALA A 386 -46.70 -49.86 -41.69
CA ALA A 386 -46.70 -51.09 -42.47
C ALA A 386 -47.78 -52.10 -42.02
N SER A 387 -48.18 -52.07 -40.75
CA SER A 387 -49.30 -52.87 -40.24
C SER A 387 -50.65 -52.30 -40.66
N GLU A 388 -50.84 -50.98 -40.62
CA GLU A 388 -52.06 -50.31 -41.10
C GLU A 388 -52.21 -50.48 -42.63
N ALA A 389 -51.10 -50.35 -43.38
CA ALA A 389 -51.08 -50.61 -44.83
C ALA A 389 -51.32 -52.09 -45.21
N ALA A 390 -51.14 -53.02 -44.27
CA ALA A 390 -51.48 -54.44 -44.45
C ALA A 390 -52.94 -54.76 -44.06
N ASP A 391 -53.57 -53.93 -43.23
CA ASP A 391 -54.91 -54.16 -42.67
C ASP A 391 -56.04 -53.38 -43.36
N GLU A 392 -55.75 -52.52 -44.36
CA GLU A 392 -56.74 -52.06 -45.36
C GLU A 392 -57.29 -53.19 -46.27
N GLY A 393 -57.14 -54.45 -45.84
CA GLY A 393 -57.50 -55.68 -46.57
C GLY A 393 -58.61 -56.52 -45.93
N LEU A 394 -59.07 -56.27 -44.69
CA LEU A 394 -60.24 -56.98 -44.14
C LEU A 394 -61.02 -56.17 -43.09
N VAL A 395 -62.31 -56.48 -42.95
CA VAL A 395 -63.26 -55.69 -42.15
C VAL A 395 -63.33 -56.19 -40.69
N ALA A 396 -63.06 -55.26 -39.77
CA ALA A 396 -63.53 -55.16 -38.38
C ALA A 396 -63.35 -56.35 -37.41
N ASP A 397 -62.71 -56.07 -36.27
CA ASP A 397 -63.44 -56.12 -34.99
C ASP A 397 -62.80 -55.22 -33.91
N LYS A 398 -63.53 -54.97 -32.81
CA LYS A 398 -63.08 -54.12 -31.68
C LYS A 398 -62.43 -54.96 -30.56
N GLU A 399 -61.44 -54.39 -29.86
CA GLU A 399 -61.45 -54.09 -28.40
C GLU A 399 -60.05 -54.00 -27.74
N SER A 400 -60.00 -53.32 -26.58
CA SER A 400 -58.95 -53.29 -25.56
C SER A 400 -57.67 -52.46 -25.81
N VAL A 401 -57.72 -51.21 -25.31
CA VAL A 401 -56.53 -50.45 -24.87
C VAL A 401 -56.36 -50.66 -23.36
N PRO A 402 -55.19 -51.05 -22.84
CA PRO A 402 -54.91 -51.03 -21.41
C PRO A 402 -54.40 -49.64 -20.99
N GLU A 403 -55.16 -48.95 -20.13
CA GLU A 403 -54.68 -47.77 -19.40
C GLU A 403 -53.54 -48.18 -18.46
N GLY A 404 -52.43 -47.42 -18.40
CA GLY A 404 -51.32 -47.85 -17.53
C GLY A 404 -50.04 -47.04 -17.39
N ILE A 405 -49.87 -45.86 -18.01
CA ILE A 405 -48.69 -44.98 -17.75
C ILE A 405 -49.11 -43.51 -17.73
N GLY A 406 -49.71 -43.07 -16.62
CA GLY A 406 -50.14 -41.66 -16.44
C GLY A 406 -50.00 -41.10 -15.01
N SER A 407 -49.99 -41.95 -13.98
CA SER A 407 -50.10 -41.52 -12.57
C SER A 407 -48.79 -41.13 -11.87
N GLU A 408 -47.65 -41.25 -12.53
CA GLU A 408 -46.33 -41.09 -11.87
C GLU A 408 -45.60 -39.80 -12.26
N VAL A 409 -46.13 -39.03 -13.22
CA VAL A 409 -45.57 -37.72 -13.61
C VAL A 409 -46.10 -36.59 -12.71
N GLU A 410 -47.40 -36.61 -12.34
CA GLU A 410 -48.00 -35.57 -11.47
C GLU A 410 -47.39 -35.51 -10.06
N LYS A 411 -46.84 -36.62 -9.54
CA LYS A 411 -46.17 -36.64 -8.23
C LYS A 411 -44.82 -35.92 -8.20
N ILE A 412 -44.18 -35.72 -9.35
CA ILE A 412 -42.88 -35.03 -9.44
C ILE A 412 -43.08 -33.51 -9.49
N GLU A 413 -44.22 -33.05 -10.02
CA GLU A 413 -44.52 -31.63 -10.19
C GLU A 413 -45.00 -30.97 -8.88
N GLN A 414 -45.69 -31.71 -8.01
CA GLN A 414 -46.12 -31.20 -6.69
C GLN A 414 -44.95 -31.00 -5.70
N VAL A 415 -43.86 -31.78 -5.79
CA VAL A 415 -42.70 -31.63 -4.88
C VAL A 415 -41.88 -30.36 -5.16
N LYS A 416 -41.94 -29.81 -6.38
CA LYS A 416 -41.27 -28.54 -6.71
C LYS A 416 -41.99 -27.30 -6.16
N ALA A 417 -43.29 -27.38 -5.90
CA ALA A 417 -44.07 -26.22 -5.46
C ALA A 417 -43.82 -25.83 -3.99
N ASP A 418 -43.50 -26.82 -3.14
CA ASP A 418 -43.34 -26.60 -1.69
C ASP A 418 -41.92 -26.17 -1.26
N GLU A 419 -40.89 -26.30 -2.12
CA GLU A 419 -39.50 -25.95 -1.76
C GLU A 419 -39.12 -24.49 -2.11
N GLU A 420 -39.91 -23.78 -2.92
CA GLU A 420 -39.66 -22.35 -3.28
C GLU A 420 -40.20 -21.34 -2.24
N ALA A 421 -40.95 -21.79 -1.23
CA ALA A 421 -41.63 -20.90 -0.28
C ALA A 421 -40.75 -20.34 0.87
N GLN A 422 -39.43 -20.54 0.86
CA GLN A 422 -38.59 -20.13 2.00
C GLN A 422 -37.19 -19.57 1.64
N THR A 423 -37.16 -18.52 0.81
CA THR A 423 -36.07 -17.53 0.84
C THR A 423 -36.61 -16.09 0.93
N PRO A 424 -36.21 -15.28 1.92
CA PRO A 424 -36.53 -13.86 1.93
C PRO A 424 -35.62 -13.11 0.94
N ALA A 425 -36.20 -12.18 0.18
CA ALA A 425 -35.47 -11.37 -0.81
C ALA A 425 -34.37 -10.52 -0.15
N PRO A 426 -33.21 -10.30 -0.83
CA PRO A 426 -32.22 -9.33 -0.37
C PRO A 426 -32.76 -7.92 -0.57
N ASN A 427 -32.99 -7.20 0.53
CA ASN A 427 -33.37 -5.80 0.51
C ASN A 427 -32.14 -4.94 0.15
N GLU A 428 -32.24 -4.12 -0.90
CA GLU A 428 -31.20 -3.15 -1.24
C GLU A 428 -31.20 -2.01 -0.22
N GLN A 429 -30.26 -2.03 0.72
CA GLN A 429 -29.88 -0.84 1.48
C GLN A 429 -28.36 -0.65 1.49
N THR A 430 -27.95 0.47 0.90
CA THR A 430 -26.59 0.99 0.87
C THR A 430 -26.14 1.50 2.25
N ALA A 431 -25.05 0.94 2.77
CA ALA A 431 -24.16 1.56 3.75
C ALA A 431 -22.78 0.88 3.60
N GLU A 432 -21.85 1.45 2.85
CA GLU A 432 -20.85 2.40 3.36
C GLU A 432 -19.82 1.73 4.29
N TYR A 433 -18.73 1.21 3.68
CA TYR A 433 -17.58 0.67 4.40
C TYR A 433 -16.51 1.77 4.51
N THR A 434 -16.52 2.51 5.62
CA THR A 434 -15.45 3.45 5.95
C THR A 434 -14.24 2.69 6.47
N ALA A 435 -13.19 2.58 5.65
CA ALA A 435 -11.92 2.02 6.10
C ALA A 435 -11.15 3.05 6.94
N THR A 436 -11.22 2.92 8.26
CA THR A 436 -10.26 3.56 9.17
C THR A 436 -9.00 2.69 9.26
N GLU A 437 -8.04 2.93 8.37
CA GLU A 437 -6.66 2.52 8.61
C GLU A 437 -5.97 3.56 9.50
N ASP A 438 -5.64 3.17 10.73
CA ASP A 438 -4.65 3.84 11.56
C ASP A 438 -3.76 2.78 12.21
N GLY A 439 -2.44 2.97 12.15
CA GLY A 439 -1.47 2.16 12.90
C GLY A 439 -0.55 1.25 12.08
N LYS A 440 0.40 1.83 11.35
CA LYS A 440 1.64 1.14 10.95
C LYS A 440 2.81 1.62 11.81
N ALA A 441 3.31 0.76 12.71
CA ALA A 441 4.53 1.00 13.47
C ALA A 441 5.25 -0.31 13.82
N ALA A 442 6.56 -0.20 14.06
CA ALA A 442 7.48 -1.23 14.58
C ALA A 442 7.79 -2.46 13.70
N ALA A 443 8.88 -2.34 12.93
CA ALA A 443 9.80 -3.46 12.66
C ALA A 443 11.23 -2.91 12.49
N SER A 444 11.98 -2.85 13.58
CA SER A 444 13.43 -2.62 13.61
C SER A 444 14.08 -3.70 14.46
N GLY A 445 15.30 -4.11 14.11
CA GLY A 445 16.09 -5.05 14.91
C GLY A 445 16.75 -6.18 14.12
N ALA A 446 17.96 -5.92 13.62
CA ALA A 446 18.96 -6.95 13.37
C ALA A 446 20.34 -6.36 13.73
N VAL A 447 21.09 -7.08 14.56
CA VAL A 447 22.30 -6.59 15.26
C VAL A 447 23.58 -6.92 14.48
N ALA A 448 24.60 -6.07 14.62
CA ALA A 448 25.90 -6.17 13.94
C ALA A 448 26.85 -7.21 14.58
N THR A 449 27.96 -7.53 13.88
CA THR A 449 29.38 -7.77 14.34
C THR A 449 30.17 -8.54 13.21
N PRO A 450 31.52 -8.70 13.21
CA PRO A 450 32.39 -7.78 12.44
C PRO A 450 33.58 -8.39 11.61
N GLY A 451 34.01 -7.70 10.53
CA GLY A 451 35.35 -7.79 9.90
C GLY A 451 35.75 -9.10 9.16
N PRO A 452 36.92 -9.17 8.48
CA PRO A 452 37.99 -8.16 8.33
C PRO A 452 38.46 -7.83 6.87
N GLU A 453 39.27 -6.77 6.77
CA GLU A 453 40.46 -6.46 5.91
C GLU A 453 40.69 -7.00 4.46
N GLU A 454 41.05 -6.07 3.55
CA GLU A 454 42.10 -6.07 2.48
C GLU A 454 41.73 -4.93 1.46
N GLU A 455 42.43 -3.81 1.24
CA GLU A 455 43.78 -3.45 0.71
C GLU A 455 43.80 -3.08 -0.81
N GLU A 456 44.78 -2.23 -1.22
CA GLU A 456 45.03 -1.62 -2.55
C GLU A 456 44.01 -0.57 -3.11
N ALA A 457 44.39 0.46 -3.90
CA ALA A 457 45.67 1.15 -4.15
C ALA A 457 45.45 2.55 -4.81
N VAL A 458 46.52 3.37 -4.88
CA VAL A 458 46.56 4.83 -5.19
C VAL A 458 47.63 5.10 -6.28
N PRO A 459 47.39 5.85 -7.37
CA PRO A 459 47.37 7.34 -7.41
C PRO A 459 46.31 7.93 -8.41
N GLU A 460 46.29 9.17 -8.94
CA GLU A 460 47.28 10.27 -9.04
C GLU A 460 46.63 11.66 -9.32
N GLY A 461 47.30 12.77 -8.99
CA GLY A 461 47.18 14.01 -9.77
C GLY A 461 47.11 15.37 -9.05
N GLY A 462 48.25 16.07 -8.94
CA GLY A 462 48.30 17.54 -9.09
C GLY A 462 48.15 18.43 -7.84
N ALA A 463 49.26 19.07 -7.44
CA ALA A 463 49.31 20.10 -6.37
C ALA A 463 49.49 21.53 -6.98
N PRO A 464 50.10 22.53 -6.30
CA PRO A 464 49.36 23.52 -5.50
C PRO A 464 49.69 24.99 -5.86
N GLU A 465 48.95 25.96 -5.33
CA GLU A 465 49.52 27.32 -5.10
C GLU A 465 48.89 28.03 -3.89
N ALA A 466 49.56 29.07 -3.39
CA ALA A 466 49.51 29.52 -2.00
C ALA A 466 49.12 31.01 -1.83
N ALA A 467 49.30 31.51 -0.60
CA ALA A 467 49.32 32.92 -0.17
C ALA A 467 47.99 33.62 0.19
N ALA A 468 47.74 33.68 1.49
CA ALA A 468 47.15 34.84 2.19
C ALA A 468 48.24 35.96 2.34
N PRO A 469 48.02 37.16 2.93
CA PRO A 469 46.90 37.56 3.81
C PRO A 469 46.39 39.03 3.71
N GLU A 470 45.45 39.35 4.62
CA GLU A 470 45.17 40.65 5.30
C GLU A 470 45.22 42.00 4.52
N ALA A 471 44.15 42.81 4.63
CA ALA A 471 44.08 43.91 5.61
C ALA A 471 42.79 44.76 5.51
N ALA A 472 42.42 45.36 6.64
CA ALA A 472 41.17 46.07 6.91
C ALA A 472 41.06 47.53 6.38
N SER A 473 39.86 48.09 6.62
CA SER A 473 39.51 49.52 6.77
C SER A 473 39.01 50.33 5.56
N ALA A 474 38.00 51.16 5.82
CA ALA A 474 37.27 52.08 4.92
C ALA A 474 37.73 53.54 5.19
N PRO A 475 37.02 54.66 4.82
CA PRO A 475 35.86 54.87 3.94
C PRO A 475 36.05 56.09 2.97
N THR A 476 34.96 56.79 2.58
CA THR A 476 34.87 58.10 1.85
C THR A 476 35.06 58.02 0.31
N ASP A 477 34.49 58.89 -0.55
CA ASP A 477 33.50 59.98 -0.38
C ASP A 477 32.67 60.20 -1.68
N LYS A 478 31.49 60.83 -1.54
CA LYS A 478 30.69 61.64 -2.51
C LYS A 478 30.64 61.41 -4.04
N SER A 479 29.37 61.39 -4.48
CA SER A 479 28.75 62.18 -5.59
C SER A 479 28.95 61.80 -7.07
N ALA A 480 27.82 61.41 -7.67
CA ALA A 480 27.24 61.86 -8.94
C ALA A 480 28.05 61.76 -10.27
N ILE A 481 27.45 61.08 -11.25
CA ILE A 481 27.18 61.61 -12.61
C ILE A 481 26.08 60.75 -13.28
N ALA A 482 25.34 61.34 -14.22
CA ALA A 482 24.13 60.78 -14.83
C ALA A 482 24.37 59.97 -16.12
N THR A 483 23.27 59.58 -16.76
CA THR A 483 23.07 58.78 -18.00
C THR A 483 23.05 57.26 -17.78
N GLY A 484 22.11 56.47 -18.33
CA GLY A 484 20.87 56.83 -19.03
C GLY A 484 20.61 56.12 -20.36
N MET A 485 20.59 54.78 -20.37
CA MET A 485 19.97 53.88 -21.39
C MET A 485 20.38 52.42 -21.08
N PRO A 486 19.62 51.39 -21.48
CA PRO A 486 18.15 51.26 -21.48
C PRO A 486 17.68 50.06 -20.63
N ASP A 487 16.41 50.04 -20.21
CA ASP A 487 15.81 48.87 -19.55
C ASP A 487 15.76 47.65 -20.49
N GLY A 488 16.44 46.57 -20.12
CA GLY A 488 16.42 45.32 -20.86
C GLY A 488 17.09 44.18 -20.09
N ILE A 489 16.45 43.00 -20.10
CA ILE A 489 16.93 41.75 -19.48
C ILE A 489 16.75 41.72 -17.94
N LEU A 490 15.49 41.70 -17.50
CA LEU A 490 15.06 40.91 -16.34
C LEU A 490 14.02 39.87 -16.80
N MET A 491 14.49 38.84 -17.52
CA MET A 491 13.74 37.59 -17.68
C MET A 491 13.47 37.03 -16.28
N LYS A 492 12.21 36.77 -15.94
CA LYS A 492 11.86 36.32 -14.59
C LYS A 492 12.44 34.92 -14.38
N LYS A 493 12.76 34.56 -13.14
CA LYS A 493 13.27 33.20 -12.80
C LYS A 493 12.34 32.09 -13.32
N GLU A 494 11.04 32.38 -13.39
CA GLU A 494 10.01 31.50 -13.94
C GLU A 494 10.21 31.19 -15.44
N ASP A 495 10.61 32.17 -16.25
CA ASP A 495 10.81 32.00 -17.71
C ASP A 495 12.06 31.15 -18.01
N LEU A 496 13.11 31.34 -17.21
CA LEU A 496 14.31 30.49 -17.22
C LEU A 496 14.00 29.07 -16.75
N SER A 497 13.17 28.91 -15.71
CA SER A 497 12.71 27.60 -15.23
C SER A 497 11.91 26.86 -16.31
N LYS A 498 10.94 27.54 -16.95
CA LYS A 498 10.14 26.98 -18.06
C LYS A 498 11.01 26.57 -19.25
N LYS A 499 11.98 27.40 -19.66
CA LYS A 499 12.95 27.04 -20.73
C LYS A 499 13.83 25.84 -20.36
N MET A 500 14.20 25.70 -19.09
CA MET A 500 14.98 24.55 -18.63
C MET A 500 14.13 23.27 -18.58
N GLU A 501 12.85 23.38 -18.21
CA GLU A 501 11.91 22.26 -18.22
C GLU A 501 11.61 21.77 -19.64
N THR A 502 11.37 22.68 -20.61
CA THR A 502 11.15 22.28 -22.01
C THR A 502 12.40 21.65 -22.63
N THR A 503 13.60 22.17 -22.36
CA THR A 503 14.85 21.50 -22.81
C THR A 503 15.09 20.15 -22.15
N LEU A 504 14.71 19.96 -20.88
CA LEU A 504 14.76 18.65 -20.22
C LEU A 504 13.75 17.66 -20.81
N LYS A 505 12.49 18.08 -21.05
CA LYS A 505 11.46 17.26 -21.71
C LYS A 505 11.90 16.83 -23.12
N THR A 506 12.51 17.72 -23.90
CA THR A 506 13.04 17.39 -25.24
C THR A 506 14.23 16.44 -25.18
N LYS A 507 15.14 16.59 -24.20
CA LYS A 507 16.23 15.62 -23.96
C LYS A 507 15.70 14.24 -23.52
N LEU A 508 14.67 14.19 -22.66
CA LEU A 508 14.02 12.93 -22.29
C LEU A 508 13.36 12.24 -23.49
N ARG A 509 12.66 12.99 -24.36
CA ARG A 509 12.12 12.45 -25.62
C ARG A 509 13.22 11.88 -26.52
N PHE A 510 14.36 12.56 -26.65
CA PHE A 510 15.51 12.06 -27.41
C PHE A 510 16.10 10.75 -26.83
N VAL A 511 16.27 10.67 -25.51
CA VAL A 511 16.76 9.46 -24.82
C VAL A 511 15.76 8.31 -24.95
N ARG A 512 14.45 8.57 -24.79
CA ARG A 512 13.40 7.56 -24.99
C ARG A 512 13.39 7.04 -26.44
N ARG A 513 13.57 7.92 -27.43
CA ARG A 513 13.69 7.54 -28.86
C ARG A 513 14.93 6.68 -29.13
N GLN A 514 16.10 7.06 -28.58
CA GLN A 514 17.34 6.27 -28.64
C GLN A 514 17.18 4.86 -28.03
N MET A 515 16.47 4.74 -26.91
CA MET A 515 16.15 3.44 -26.31
C MET A 515 15.18 2.63 -27.19
N ARG A 516 14.12 3.25 -27.74
CA ARG A 516 13.15 2.58 -28.64
C ARG A 516 13.83 2.02 -29.91
N THR A 517 14.81 2.74 -30.49
CA THR A 517 15.60 2.27 -31.64
C THR A 517 16.55 1.09 -31.37
N ARG A 518 16.69 0.65 -30.11
CA ARG A 518 17.58 -0.46 -29.72
C ARG A 518 16.84 -1.77 -29.42
N ALA A 519 15.51 -1.79 -29.54
CA ALA A 519 14.66 -2.97 -29.40
C ALA A 519 14.53 -3.76 -30.73
N HIS A 520 14.15 -5.05 -30.63
CA HIS A 520 14.16 -6.00 -31.75
C HIS A 520 12.99 -5.80 -32.75
N PRO A 521 13.07 -6.33 -34.00
CA PRO A 521 12.17 -5.95 -35.10
C PRO A 521 10.72 -6.47 -35.04
N THR A 522 10.27 -7.10 -33.96
CA THR A 522 9.00 -7.84 -33.91
C THR A 522 7.76 -7.02 -33.54
N ASP A 523 7.91 -5.78 -33.05
CA ASP A 523 6.78 -4.95 -32.58
C ASP A 523 6.16 -4.00 -33.64
N MET A 524 6.63 -4.07 -34.89
CA MET A 524 6.26 -3.11 -35.95
C MET A 524 4.77 -3.12 -36.37
N LEU A 525 3.96 -4.08 -35.91
CA LEU A 525 2.52 -4.16 -36.22
C LEU A 525 1.61 -3.60 -35.12
N LYS A 526 2.15 -3.22 -33.95
CA LYS A 526 1.39 -2.50 -32.90
C LYS A 526 1.69 -0.99 -32.86
N GLN A 527 2.77 -0.55 -33.51
CA GLN A 527 3.25 0.83 -33.43
C GLN A 527 2.38 1.83 -34.21
N GLY A 528 1.82 1.42 -35.35
CA GLY A 528 1.02 2.31 -36.21
C GLY A 528 -0.29 2.86 -35.59
N SER A 529 -0.81 2.25 -34.52
CA SER A 529 -1.99 2.78 -33.80
C SER A 529 -1.62 3.70 -32.64
N GLU A 530 -0.47 3.49 -31.99
CA GLU A 530 0.01 4.36 -30.91
C GLU A 530 0.58 5.67 -31.47
N ASP A 531 1.28 5.61 -32.61
CA ASP A 531 1.85 6.80 -33.26
C ASP A 531 0.74 7.76 -33.79
N GLU A 532 -0.45 7.25 -34.18
CA GLU A 532 -1.62 8.08 -34.57
C GLU A 532 -2.37 8.71 -33.37
N GLU A 533 -2.22 8.19 -32.15
CA GLU A 533 -2.79 8.80 -30.94
C GLU A 533 -1.83 9.85 -30.35
N GLU A 534 -0.51 9.59 -30.34
CA GLU A 534 0.50 10.54 -29.82
C GLU A 534 0.64 11.81 -30.70
N GLU A 535 0.39 11.74 -32.02
CA GLU A 535 0.26 12.94 -32.88
C GLU A 535 -1.04 13.73 -32.63
N ARG A 536 -2.15 13.07 -32.28
CA ARG A 536 -3.42 13.76 -31.99
C ARG A 536 -3.44 14.47 -30.64
N GLU A 537 -2.74 13.96 -29.63
CA GLU A 537 -2.54 14.71 -28.38
C GLU A 537 -1.69 15.97 -28.61
N ALA A 538 -0.68 15.91 -29.48
CA ALA A 538 0.16 17.07 -29.82
C ALA A 538 -0.63 18.20 -30.52
N ASP A 539 -1.52 17.86 -31.46
CA ASP A 539 -2.39 18.83 -32.15
C ASP A 539 -3.43 19.49 -31.21
N ILE A 540 -3.76 18.85 -30.08
CA ILE A 540 -4.68 19.40 -29.07
C ILE A 540 -3.94 20.38 -28.15
N ASP A 541 -2.74 20.03 -27.67
CA ASP A 541 -1.93 20.91 -26.81
C ASP A 541 -1.50 22.21 -27.53
N ASP A 542 -1.09 22.14 -28.81
CA ASP A 542 -0.75 23.32 -29.62
C ASP A 542 -1.98 24.20 -29.94
N ALA A 543 -3.19 23.63 -29.91
CA ALA A 543 -4.45 24.38 -30.08
C ALA A 543 -4.87 25.10 -28.79
N GLU A 544 -4.59 24.55 -27.61
CA GLU A 544 -4.85 25.22 -26.32
C GLU A 544 -3.93 26.44 -26.12
N GLU A 545 -2.65 26.38 -26.52
CA GLU A 545 -1.75 27.54 -26.44
C GLU A 545 -2.20 28.72 -27.33
N GLN A 546 -2.89 28.48 -28.46
CA GLN A 546 -3.38 29.56 -29.33
C GLN A 546 -4.63 30.27 -28.80
N TYR A 547 -5.43 29.64 -27.93
CA TYR A 547 -6.72 30.20 -27.49
C TYR A 547 -6.65 31.07 -26.22
N ILE A 548 -5.53 31.06 -25.50
CA ILE A 548 -5.35 31.85 -24.25
C ILE A 548 -4.94 33.32 -24.55
N GLY A 549 -4.66 33.66 -25.82
CA GLY A 549 -4.06 34.94 -26.23
C GLY A 549 -4.99 36.09 -26.63
N THR A 550 -6.32 35.93 -26.66
CA THR A 550 -7.26 36.96 -27.16
C THR A 550 -8.16 37.56 -26.07
N PRO A 551 -8.01 38.86 -25.72
CA PRO A 551 -8.93 39.53 -24.80
C PRO A 551 -10.28 39.78 -25.46
N VAL A 552 -11.34 39.13 -24.98
CA VAL A 552 -12.71 39.40 -25.43
C VAL A 552 -13.23 40.66 -24.74
N GLU A 553 -13.21 41.79 -25.45
CA GLU A 553 -13.91 43.00 -25.03
C GLU A 553 -15.43 42.80 -25.16
N TRP A 554 -16.15 42.88 -24.04
CA TRP A 554 -17.61 42.84 -24.03
C TRP A 554 -18.19 44.26 -24.19
N PRO A 555 -18.97 44.54 -25.25
CA PRO A 555 -19.63 45.84 -25.40
C PRO A 555 -20.76 46.00 -24.37
N ARG A 556 -20.78 47.15 -23.67
CA ARG A 556 -21.87 47.55 -22.77
C ARG A 556 -22.95 48.36 -23.49
N SER A 557 -24.19 48.25 -23.00
CA SER A 557 -25.43 48.95 -23.44
C SER A 557 -26.00 48.49 -24.79
N ALA A 558 -27.31 48.52 -25.07
CA ALA A 558 -28.51 48.95 -24.32
C ALA A 558 -29.61 47.85 -24.48
N GLY A 559 -30.75 47.78 -23.77
CA GLY A 559 -31.76 48.79 -23.45
C GLY A 559 -32.97 48.67 -24.41
N ALA A 560 -34.21 48.66 -23.86
CA ALA A 560 -35.53 48.36 -24.48
C ALA A 560 -35.92 46.85 -24.44
N GLN A 561 -37.01 46.43 -23.77
CA GLN A 561 -38.45 46.70 -23.99
C GLN A 561 -38.99 46.16 -25.33
N GLY A 562 -39.97 45.25 -25.21
CA GLY A 562 -40.63 44.51 -26.30
C GLY A 562 -41.35 43.30 -25.72
#